data_AF-A0A840ZQI6-F1
#
_entry.id   AF-A0A840ZQI6-F1
#
_cell.length_a   1.000
_cell.length_b   1.000
_cell.length_c   1.000
_cell.angle_alpha   90.00
_cell.angle_beta   90.00
_cell.angle_gamma   90.00
#
_symmetry.space_group_name_H-M   'P 1'
#
loop_
_entity.id
_entity.type
_entity.pdbx_description
1 polymer ?
#
loop_
_entity_poly.entity_id
_entity_poly.type
_entity_poly.pdbx_seq_one_letter_code
_entity_poly.pdbx_strand_id
1 'polypeptide(L)'
;MRPRQGQQRALYTSEERRRRDASPWTLVQGLLAPLQFLVFLVSVALVVRTLATGAGAEAAHASIVIKTLVLYAIMVTGSIWEKAVFGRYLFAPAFYWEDVFSMLVLALHTAYLAALTTGALDTHGLLVLALAAYATYLINAGQFLLKLRAARLEAPTPMALAGESAR
;
A
#
# COMPACT_ATOMS: atom_id res chain seq x y z
N MET A 1 -39.81 10.05 -1.76
CA MET A 1 -38.38 10.43 -1.63
C MET A 1 -37.53 9.34 -2.27
N ARG A 2 -36.80 9.65 -3.35
CA ARG A 2 -35.86 8.70 -3.97
C ARG A 2 -34.60 8.64 -3.10
N PRO A 3 -34.06 7.45 -2.76
CA PRO A 3 -32.78 7.37 -2.07
C PRO A 3 -31.71 7.98 -3.00
N ARG A 4 -30.98 8.98 -2.52
CA ARG A 4 -29.78 9.49 -3.19
C ARG A 4 -28.80 8.32 -3.29
N GLN A 5 -28.67 7.77 -4.50
CA GLN A 5 -27.61 6.83 -4.85
C GLN A 5 -26.28 7.42 -4.39
N GLY A 6 -25.49 6.59 -3.70
CA GLY A 6 -24.34 6.97 -2.91
C GLY A 6 -23.46 8.01 -3.59
N GLN A 7 -23.49 9.23 -3.04
CA GLN A 7 -22.51 10.25 -3.33
C GLN A 7 -21.16 9.66 -2.89
N GLN A 8 -20.37 9.14 -3.83
CA GLN A 8 -19.00 8.73 -3.56
C GLN A 8 -18.33 9.93 -2.91
N ARG A 9 -18.02 9.79 -1.62
CA ARG A 9 -17.41 10.86 -0.85
C ARG A 9 -16.07 11.13 -1.50
N ALA A 10 -15.90 12.35 -2.02
CA ALA A 10 -14.67 12.75 -2.70
C ALA A 10 -13.46 12.42 -1.81
N LEU A 11 -12.42 11.84 -2.42
CA LEU A 11 -11.23 11.35 -1.70
C LEU A 11 -10.53 12.45 -0.90
N TYR A 12 -10.63 13.69 -1.37
CA TYR A 12 -10.07 14.87 -0.74
C TYR A 12 -11.06 16.04 -0.85
N THR A 13 -11.20 16.81 0.22
CA THR A 13 -11.68 18.20 0.16
C THR A 13 -10.72 19.07 -0.66
N SER A 14 -11.16 20.26 -1.05
CA SER A 14 -10.30 21.24 -1.76
C SER A 14 -9.05 21.59 -0.94
N GLU A 15 -9.20 21.71 0.38
CA GLU A 15 -8.10 22.04 1.28
C GLU A 15 -7.11 20.87 1.43
N GLU A 16 -7.60 19.64 1.62
CA GLU A 16 -6.77 18.44 1.69
C GLU A 16 -6.00 18.22 0.39
N ARG A 17 -6.65 18.46 -0.77
CA ARG A 17 -6.00 18.38 -2.08
C ARG A 17 -4.85 19.37 -2.19
N ARG A 18 -5.06 20.63 -1.77
CA ARG A 18 -4.00 21.65 -1.74
C ARG A 18 -2.84 21.23 -0.84
N ARG A 19 -3.12 20.69 0.36
CA ARG A 19 -2.08 20.18 1.28
C ARG A 19 -1.31 19.00 0.68
N ARG A 20 -2.00 18.07 0.02
CA ARG A 20 -1.39 16.92 -0.69
C ARG A 20 -0.46 17.40 -1.80
N ASP A 21 -0.93 18.31 -2.64
CA ASP A 21 -0.19 18.78 -3.81
C ASP A 21 1.05 19.60 -3.42
N ALA A 22 1.02 20.28 -2.27
CA ALA A 22 2.16 20.97 -1.69
C ALA A 22 3.12 20.07 -0.88
N SER A 23 2.71 18.83 -0.56
CA SER A 23 3.47 17.95 0.33
C SER A 23 4.57 17.19 -0.42
N PRO A 24 5.85 17.29 -0.03
CA PRO A 24 6.93 16.51 -0.65
C PRO A 24 6.75 15.01 -0.39
N TRP A 25 6.00 14.64 0.66
CA TRP A 25 5.72 13.26 0.99
C TRP A 25 4.89 12.55 -0.08
N THR A 26 4.12 13.28 -0.89
CA THR A 26 3.39 12.70 -2.02
C THR A 26 4.36 12.11 -3.05
N LEU A 27 5.49 12.78 -3.31
CA LEU A 27 6.55 12.27 -4.18
C LEU A 27 7.25 11.06 -3.55
N VAL A 28 7.56 11.14 -2.25
CA VAL A 28 8.18 10.01 -1.51
C VAL A 28 7.31 8.76 -1.61
N GLN A 29 6.00 8.87 -1.37
CA GLN A 29 5.06 7.76 -1.55
C GLN A 29 4.99 7.28 -3.01
N GLY A 30 5.00 8.22 -3.97
CA GLY A 30 5.02 7.92 -5.40
C GLY A 30 6.24 7.13 -5.87
N LEU A 31 7.37 7.21 -5.14
CA LEU A 31 8.58 6.41 -5.41
C LEU A 31 8.62 5.12 -4.58
N LEU A 32 8.25 5.18 -3.30
CA LEU A 32 8.28 4.02 -2.40
C LEU A 32 7.24 2.97 -2.78
N ALA A 33 6.05 3.35 -3.26
CA ALA A 33 5.03 2.37 -3.65
C ALA A 33 5.48 1.48 -4.84
N PRO A 34 6.00 2.02 -5.95
CA PRO A 34 6.60 1.21 -7.02
C PRO A 34 7.79 0.37 -6.56
N LEU A 35 8.69 0.93 -5.75
CA LEU A 35 9.82 0.19 -5.19
C LEU A 35 9.34 -1.00 -4.35
N GLN A 36 8.35 -0.78 -3.49
CA GLN A 36 7.77 -1.81 -2.64
C GLN A 36 7.12 -2.92 -3.45
N PHE A 37 6.49 -2.58 -4.58
CA PHE A 37 5.92 -3.55 -5.51
C PHE A 37 7.02 -4.35 -6.25
N LEU A 38 8.12 -3.72 -6.66
CA LEU A 38 9.24 -4.43 -7.28
C LEU A 38 9.91 -5.41 -6.30
N VAL A 39 10.18 -4.96 -5.08
CA VAL A 39 10.75 -5.80 -4.02
C VAL A 39 9.80 -6.95 -3.67
N PHE A 40 8.48 -6.71 -3.70
CA PHE A 40 7.47 -7.77 -3.61
C PHE A 40 7.63 -8.84 -4.70
N LEU A 41 7.72 -8.44 -5.97
CA LEU A 41 7.83 -9.38 -7.10
C LEU A 41 9.10 -10.25 -7.01
N VAL A 42 10.24 -9.63 -6.68
CA VAL A 42 11.50 -10.38 -6.47
C VAL A 42 11.34 -11.37 -5.33
N SER A 43 10.78 -10.91 -4.20
CA SER A 43 10.66 -11.76 -3.02
C SER A 43 9.69 -12.92 -3.23
N VAL A 44 8.53 -12.72 -3.88
CA VAL A 44 7.60 -13.83 -4.15
C VAL A 44 8.21 -14.86 -5.10
N ALA A 45 8.99 -14.43 -6.10
CA ALA A 45 9.68 -15.35 -7.00
C ALA A 45 10.69 -16.23 -6.24
N LEU A 46 11.46 -15.64 -5.32
CA LEU A 46 12.41 -16.37 -4.48
C LEU A 46 11.70 -17.32 -3.51
N VAL A 47 10.62 -16.88 -2.85
CA VAL A 47 9.81 -17.71 -1.95
C VAL A 47 9.25 -18.93 -2.69
N VAL A 48 8.61 -18.72 -3.85
CA VAL A 48 8.02 -19.80 -4.66
C VAL A 48 9.10 -20.75 -5.16
N ARG A 49 10.24 -20.24 -5.62
CA ARG A 49 11.39 -21.07 -6.04
C ARG A 49 11.87 -21.95 -4.88
N THR A 50 12.03 -21.38 -3.69
CA THR A 50 12.49 -22.13 -2.51
C THR A 50 11.48 -23.20 -2.11
N LEU A 51 10.19 -22.91 -2.12
CA LEU A 51 9.15 -23.91 -1.83
C LEU A 51 9.08 -25.03 -2.89
N ALA A 52 9.27 -24.70 -4.16
CA ALA A 52 9.20 -25.67 -5.26
C ALA A 52 10.43 -26.58 -5.36
N THR A 53 11.62 -26.07 -4.99
CA THR A 53 12.89 -26.77 -5.21
C THR A 53 13.61 -27.21 -3.93
N GLY A 54 13.21 -26.67 -2.78
CA GLY A 54 13.94 -26.82 -1.52
C GLY A 54 15.25 -26.02 -1.43
N ALA A 55 15.62 -25.26 -2.47
CA ALA A 55 16.90 -24.54 -2.54
C ALA A 55 16.74 -23.02 -2.50
N GLY A 56 17.70 -22.31 -1.89
CA GLY A 56 17.74 -20.84 -1.86
C GLY A 56 17.00 -20.20 -0.69
N ALA A 57 16.86 -20.91 0.43
CA ALA A 57 16.25 -20.39 1.66
C ALA A 57 16.86 -19.05 2.11
N GLU A 58 18.18 -18.95 2.17
CA GLU A 58 18.89 -17.72 2.56
C GLU A 58 18.50 -16.51 1.69
N ALA A 59 18.42 -16.69 0.37
CA ALA A 59 18.03 -15.61 -0.53
C ALA A 59 16.56 -15.18 -0.31
N ALA A 60 15.67 -16.15 -0.06
CA ALA A 60 14.27 -15.86 0.27
C ALA A 60 14.13 -15.15 1.62
N HIS A 61 14.85 -15.59 2.66
CA HIS A 61 14.87 -14.92 3.96
C HIS A 61 15.39 -13.49 3.82
N ALA A 62 16.51 -13.29 3.13
CA ALA A 62 17.09 -11.97 2.90
C ALA A 62 16.11 -11.06 2.13
N SER A 63 15.44 -11.55 1.09
CA SER A 63 14.48 -10.75 0.34
C SER A 63 13.26 -10.36 1.17
N ILE A 64 12.78 -11.24 2.06
CA ILE A 64 11.68 -10.93 2.98
C ILE A 64 12.10 -9.89 4.01
N VAL A 65 13.31 -9.97 4.56
CA VAL A 65 13.86 -8.96 5.48
C VAL A 65 13.96 -7.60 4.79
N ILE A 66 14.57 -7.55 3.60
CA ILE A 66 14.68 -6.31 2.82
C ILE A 66 13.29 -5.72 2.53
N LYS A 67 12.35 -6.55 2.08
CA LYS A 67 10.95 -6.14 1.87
C LYS A 67 10.31 -5.56 3.12
N THR A 68 10.60 -6.15 4.28
CA THR A 68 10.07 -5.69 5.58
C THR A 68 10.64 -4.32 5.95
N LEU A 69 11.92 -4.07 5.70
CA LEU A 69 12.54 -2.76 5.93
C LEU A 69 11.93 -1.68 5.02
N VAL A 70 11.72 -2.00 3.74
CA VAL A 70 11.04 -1.09 2.81
C VAL A 70 9.58 -0.88 3.22
N LEU A 71 8.90 -1.92 3.72
CA LEU A 71 7.54 -1.82 4.29
C LEU A 71 7.51 -0.85 5.48
N TYR A 72 8.46 -0.95 6.40
CA TYR A 72 8.55 -0.02 7.54
C TYR A 72 8.78 1.41 7.06
N ALA A 73 9.66 1.61 6.08
CA ALA A 73 9.94 2.94 5.52
C ALA A 73 8.68 3.56 4.88
N ILE A 74 7.98 2.82 4.01
CA ILE A 74 6.76 3.34 3.36
C ILE A 74 5.63 3.57 4.37
N MET A 75 5.51 2.72 5.40
CA MET A 75 4.51 2.88 6.46
C MET A 75 4.75 4.15 7.28
N VAL A 76 5.98 4.35 7.75
CA VAL A 76 6.34 5.53 8.55
C VAL A 76 6.14 6.80 7.72
N THR A 77 6.70 6.85 6.51
CA THR A 77 6.57 8.02 5.64
C THR A 77 5.13 8.26 5.17
N GLY A 78 4.36 7.19 4.96
CA GLY A 78 2.93 7.26 4.66
C GLY A 78 2.14 7.86 5.81
N SER A 79 2.46 7.47 7.05
CA SER A 79 1.80 8.04 8.22
C SER A 79 2.07 9.54 8.40
N ILE A 80 3.30 9.98 8.06
CA ILE A 80 3.67 11.40 8.08
C ILE A 80 2.93 12.15 6.96
N TRP A 81 2.83 11.55 5.77
CA TRP A 81 2.03 12.08 4.67
C TRP A 81 0.56 12.28 5.08
N GLU A 82 -0.07 11.27 5.71
CA GLU A 82 -1.44 11.40 6.19
C GLU A 82 -1.57 12.50 7.25
N LYS A 83 -0.60 12.62 8.16
CA LYS A 83 -0.61 13.71 9.14
C LYS A 83 -0.59 15.08 8.48
N ALA A 84 0.21 15.25 7.43
CA ALA A 84 0.31 16.50 6.68
C ALA A 84 -0.97 16.83 5.89
N VAL A 85 -1.68 15.81 5.38
CA VAL A 85 -2.88 16.01 4.54
C VAL A 85 -4.16 16.06 5.38
N PHE A 86 -4.34 15.15 6.32
CA PHE A 86 -5.58 14.91 7.08
C PHE A 86 -5.51 15.30 8.56
N GLY A 87 -4.32 15.68 9.05
CA GLY A 87 -4.14 16.03 10.46
C GLY A 87 -4.07 14.83 11.41
N ARG A 88 -4.01 13.59 10.91
CA ARG A 88 -3.90 12.34 11.69
C ARG A 88 -2.85 11.42 11.06
N TYR A 89 -2.12 10.65 11.86
CA TYR A 89 -1.03 9.80 11.34
C TYR A 89 -1.54 8.60 10.54
N LEU A 90 -2.69 8.03 10.87
CA LEU A 90 -3.32 6.92 10.16
C LEU A 90 -4.82 6.99 10.39
N PHE A 91 -5.54 6.15 9.65
CA PHE A 91 -6.96 5.93 9.74
C PHE A 91 -7.76 7.20 9.42
N ALA A 92 -7.26 8.02 8.50
CA ALA A 92 -8.10 9.04 7.88
C ALA A 92 -9.35 8.35 7.31
N PRO A 93 -10.56 8.92 7.43
CA PRO A 93 -11.79 8.24 6.98
C PRO A 93 -11.75 7.77 5.53
N ALA A 94 -10.97 8.46 4.68
CA ALA A 94 -10.74 8.10 3.28
C ALA A 94 -9.81 6.89 3.08
N PHE A 95 -8.94 6.57 4.04
CA PHE A 95 -7.89 5.53 3.98
C PHE A 95 -8.01 4.45 5.07
N TYR A 96 -9.05 4.51 5.90
CA TYR A 96 -9.23 3.63 7.05
C TYR A 96 -9.03 2.14 6.74
N TRP A 97 -9.66 1.65 5.68
CA TRP A 97 -9.56 0.23 5.34
C TRP A 97 -8.19 -0.13 4.79
N GLU A 98 -7.58 0.72 3.97
CA GLU A 98 -6.21 0.53 3.54
C GLU A 98 -5.27 0.44 4.75
N ASP A 99 -5.43 1.30 5.74
CA ASP A 99 -4.60 1.27 6.96
C ASP A 99 -4.79 0.03 7.80
N VAL A 100 -6.02 -0.48 7.92
CA VAL A 100 -6.29 -1.76 8.60
C VAL A 100 -5.51 -2.90 7.94
N PHE A 101 -5.55 -2.99 6.61
CA PHE A 101 -4.81 -4.01 5.88
C PHE A 101 -3.29 -3.77 5.94
N SER A 102 -2.84 -2.52 5.87
CA SER A 102 -1.42 -2.17 6.04
C SER A 102 -0.90 -2.60 7.41
N MET A 103 -1.68 -2.41 8.48
CA MET A 103 -1.33 -2.88 9.82
C MET A 103 -1.27 -4.40 9.90
N LEU A 104 -2.18 -5.12 9.23
CA LEU A 104 -2.12 -6.57 9.17
C LEU A 104 -0.87 -7.06 8.41
N VAL A 105 -0.54 -6.45 7.27
CA VAL A 105 0.69 -6.75 6.52
C VAL A 105 1.92 -6.49 7.39
N LEU A 106 1.95 -5.35 8.09
CA LEU A 106 3.02 -4.97 9.02
C LEU A 106 3.17 -5.99 10.15
N ALA A 107 2.05 -6.41 10.74
CA ALA A 107 2.03 -7.39 11.83
C ALA A 107 2.57 -8.75 11.36
N LEU A 108 2.15 -9.24 10.19
CA LEU A 108 2.62 -10.51 9.64
C LEU A 108 4.11 -10.49 9.31
N HIS A 109 4.60 -9.39 8.73
CA HIS A 109 6.04 -9.22 8.48
C HIS A 109 6.85 -9.11 9.77
N THR A 110 6.32 -8.44 10.79
CA THR A 110 6.98 -8.34 12.10
C THR A 110 7.00 -9.69 12.82
N ALA A 111 5.92 -10.47 12.73
CA ALA A 111 5.84 -11.84 13.23
C ALA A 111 6.84 -12.75 12.50
N TYR A 112 7.03 -12.57 11.19
CA TYR A 112 8.05 -13.27 10.44
C TYR A 112 9.46 -12.98 10.97
N LEU A 113 9.80 -11.70 11.18
CA LEU A 113 11.11 -11.34 11.74
C LEU A 113 11.31 -11.94 13.13
N ALA A 114 10.29 -11.88 14.00
CA ALA A 114 10.35 -12.48 15.33
C ALA A 114 10.57 -14.00 15.27
N ALA A 115 9.81 -14.72 14.43
CA ALA A 115 9.95 -16.16 14.26
C ALA A 115 11.31 -16.56 13.67
N LEU A 116 11.82 -15.77 12.70
CA LEU A 116 13.15 -15.98 12.13
C LEU A 116 14.24 -15.81 13.19
N THR A 117 14.18 -14.75 14.00
CA THR A 117 15.20 -14.47 15.03
C THR A 117 15.17 -15.45 16.20
N THR A 118 14.00 -15.96 16.58
CA THR A 118 13.84 -16.89 17.69
C THR A 118 13.96 -18.35 17.27
N GLY A 119 13.93 -18.64 15.97
CA GLY A 119 13.83 -20.00 15.46
C GLY A 119 12.49 -20.68 15.78
N ALA A 120 11.44 -19.91 16.06
CA ALA A 120 10.12 -20.43 16.44
C ALA A 120 9.40 -21.17 15.30
N LEU A 121 9.81 -20.92 14.05
CA LEU A 121 9.32 -21.61 12.86
C LEU A 121 10.50 -22.09 12.02
N ASP A 122 10.33 -23.25 11.39
CA ASP A 122 11.25 -23.73 10.37
C ASP A 122 11.11 -22.91 9.07
N THR A 123 11.99 -23.18 8.09
CA THR A 123 11.96 -22.47 6.81
C THR A 123 10.59 -22.56 6.14
N HIS A 124 9.96 -23.74 6.14
CA HIS A 124 8.66 -23.90 5.51
C HIS A 124 7.59 -23.02 6.19
N GLY A 125 7.49 -23.06 7.52
CA GLY A 125 6.56 -22.24 8.29
C GLY A 125 6.78 -20.73 8.09
N LEU A 126 8.05 -20.29 8.05
CA LEU A 126 8.40 -18.91 7.74
C LEU A 126 7.92 -18.50 6.34
N LEU A 127 8.18 -19.32 5.32
CA LEU A 127 7.77 -19.01 3.94
C LEU A 127 6.26 -18.98 3.78
N VAL A 128 5.52 -19.87 4.45
CA VAL A 128 4.05 -19.82 4.49
C VAL A 128 3.54 -18.53 5.15
N LEU A 129 4.16 -18.11 6.27
CA LEU A 129 3.83 -16.85 6.92
C LEU A 129 4.09 -15.63 6.00
N ALA A 130 5.20 -15.65 5.25
CA ALA A 130 5.48 -14.63 4.25
C ALA A 130 4.43 -14.60 3.13
N LEU A 131 4.00 -15.77 2.63
CA LEU A 131 2.93 -15.85 1.63
C LEU A 131 1.60 -15.32 2.15
N ALA A 132 1.27 -15.55 3.43
CA ALA A 132 0.10 -14.95 4.05
C ALA A 132 0.19 -13.41 4.05
N ALA A 133 1.34 -12.85 4.43
CA ALA A 133 1.59 -11.40 4.36
C ALA A 133 1.43 -10.87 2.93
N TYR A 134 1.87 -11.64 1.94
CA TYR A 134 1.81 -11.27 0.52
C TYR A 134 0.38 -11.28 -0.02
N ALA A 135 -0.42 -12.28 0.37
CA ALA A 135 -1.84 -12.31 0.05
C ALA A 135 -2.57 -11.09 0.63
N THR A 136 -2.29 -10.73 1.89
CA THR A 136 -2.84 -9.52 2.50
C THR A 136 -2.37 -8.25 1.77
N TYR A 137 -1.10 -8.18 1.37
CA TYR A 137 -0.57 -7.07 0.61
C TYR A 137 -1.26 -6.89 -0.75
N LEU A 138 -1.61 -7.99 -1.44
CA LEU A 138 -2.35 -7.91 -2.70
C LEU A 138 -3.76 -7.33 -2.54
N ILE A 139 -4.42 -7.60 -1.40
CA ILE A 139 -5.70 -6.96 -1.07
C ILE A 139 -5.50 -5.44 -0.92
N ASN A 140 -4.50 -5.03 -0.15
CA ASN A 140 -4.16 -3.62 0.05
C ASN A 140 -3.80 -2.90 -1.26
N ALA A 141 -2.95 -3.50 -2.09
CA ALA A 141 -2.61 -2.98 -3.41
C ALA A 141 -3.84 -2.87 -4.32
N GLY A 142 -4.75 -3.86 -4.26
CA GLY A 142 -6.03 -3.85 -4.96
C GLY A 142 -6.90 -2.64 -4.56
N GLN A 143 -6.99 -2.33 -3.27
CA GLN A 143 -7.72 -1.16 -2.77
C GLN A 143 -7.16 0.15 -3.38
N PHE A 144 -5.83 0.31 -3.38
CA PHE A 144 -5.18 1.49 -3.99
C PHE A 144 -5.42 1.57 -5.51
N LEU A 145 -5.37 0.46 -6.25
CA LEU A 145 -5.64 0.44 -7.68
C LEU A 145 -7.08 0.85 -8.00
N LEU A 146 -8.06 0.35 -7.24
CA LEU A 146 -9.46 0.73 -7.39
C LEU A 146 -9.68 2.22 -7.11
N LYS A 147 -9.04 2.74 -6.05
CA LYS A 147 -9.08 4.16 -5.70
C LYS A 147 -8.45 5.05 -6.78
N LEU A 148 -7.32 4.63 -7.38
CA LEU A 148 -6.68 5.33 -8.49
C LEU A 148 -7.58 5.34 -9.74
N ARG A 149 -8.27 4.23 -10.03
CA ARG A 149 -9.23 4.15 -11.14
C ARG A 149 -10.41 5.10 -10.93
N ALA A 150 -11.01 5.11 -9.73
CA ALA A 150 -12.10 6.03 -9.40
C ALA A 150 -11.67 7.50 -9.57
N ALA A 151 -10.51 7.88 -9.03
CA ALA A 151 -9.99 9.25 -9.15
C ALA A 151 -9.72 9.68 -10.59
N ARG A 152 -9.36 8.75 -11.49
CA ARG A 152 -9.19 9.03 -12.93
C ARG A 152 -10.54 9.24 -13.64
N LEU A 153 -11.57 8.50 -13.26
CA LEU A 153 -12.92 8.62 -13.83
C LEU A 153 -13.64 9.90 -13.40
N GLU A 154 -13.33 10.42 -12.22
CA GLU A 154 -13.86 11.68 -11.68
C GLU A 154 -13.16 12.93 -12.24
N ALA A 155 -12.02 12.79 -12.93
CA ALA A 155 -11.31 13.93 -13.49
C ALA A 155 -12.11 14.55 -14.65
N PRO A 156 -12.37 15.88 -14.67
CA PRO A 156 -13.08 16.52 -15.77
C PRO A 156 -12.34 16.28 -17.10
N THR A 157 -13.06 15.81 -18.13
CA THR A 157 -12.51 15.77 -19.49
C THR A 157 -12.19 17.20 -19.93
N PRO A 158 -10.97 17.51 -20.42
CA PRO A 158 -10.58 18.87 -20.83
C PRO A 158 -11.51 19.53 -21.86
N MET A 159 -12.30 18.72 -22.58
CA MET A 159 -13.21 19.16 -23.64
C MET A 159 -14.50 19.82 -23.13
N ALA A 160 -14.78 19.82 -21.82
CA ALA A 160 -15.97 20.49 -21.26
C ALA A 160 -15.77 22.00 -21.01
N LEU A 161 -14.52 22.47 -20.90
CA LEU A 161 -14.22 23.89 -20.60
C LEU A 161 -14.17 24.79 -21.84
N ALA A 162 -14.12 24.22 -23.05
CA ALA A 162 -14.10 25.00 -24.30
C ALA A 162 -15.50 25.43 -24.77
N GLY A 163 -16.58 24.81 -24.28
CA GLY A 163 -17.95 25.11 -24.69
C GLY A 163 -18.65 26.21 -23.90
N GLU A 164 -18.11 26.58 -22.72
CA GLU A 164 -18.73 27.54 -21.80
C GLU A 164 -18.16 28.96 -21.95
N SER A 165 -16.98 29.11 -22.57
CA SER A 165 -16.39 30.43 -22.89
C SER A 165 -16.87 31.02 -24.23
N ALA A 166 -17.81 30.37 -24.92
CA ALA A 166 -18.30 30.74 -26.25
C ALA A 166 -19.79 31.15 -26.26
N ARG A 167 -20.35 31.60 -25.13
CA ARG A 167 -21.73 32.10 -25.04
C ARG A 167 -21.79 33.44 -24.33
#